data_AF-A0A961FN35-F1
#
_entry.id   AF-A0A961FN35-F1
#
_cell.length_a   1.000
_cell.length_b   1.000
_cell.length_c   1.000
_cell.angle_alpha   90.00
_cell.angle_beta   90.00
_cell.angle_gamma   90.00
#
_symmetry.space_group_name_H-M   'P 1'
#
loop_
_entity.id
_entity.type
_entity.pdbx_description
1 polymer ?
#
loop_
_entity_poly.entity_id
_entity_poly.type
_entity_poly.pdbx_seq_one_letter_code
_entity_poly.pdbx_strand_id
1 'polypeptide(L)'
;MTREQAADIFQRIALLLELKGENPFKIRAYKTGAEIVESYPSDIMALAAANQLGTVKGLGTALQDKLHEMATTGALGFYDKLRAEFPPGLFDLFEIQGLGPKKIKLLHEALGVGSLDDLKRVCESGQAAQLSGFGQKTVTKILESIAFHEAHASEFRLDQVLPIAEILRDALRQMPDVLAVEVCGSYRRGKETVHDLDFLCATSEPARVVTAFTQLPQVESVIASGGTKASIHTAEGLQCDLRAVSMKEFPFALNYFTGSKEH
;
A
#
# COMPACT_ATOMS: atom_id res chain seq x y z
N MET A 1 -18.05 4.05 0.61
CA MET A 1 -16.62 4.13 0.96
C MET A 1 -16.31 3.13 2.05
N THR A 2 -15.21 2.38 1.93
CA THR A 2 -14.80 1.36 2.90
C THR A 2 -13.97 1.95 4.04
N ARG A 3 -13.78 1.20 5.13
CA ARG A 3 -12.94 1.63 6.27
C ARG A 3 -11.49 1.86 5.84
N GLU A 4 -10.97 1.03 4.93
CA GLU A 4 -9.59 1.10 4.43
C GLU A 4 -9.39 2.38 3.62
N GLN A 5 -10.37 2.77 2.81
CA GLN A 5 -10.33 4.04 2.08
C GLN A 5 -10.32 5.24 3.02
N ALA A 6 -11.15 5.22 4.07
CA ALA A 6 -11.19 6.32 5.04
C ALA A 6 -9.87 6.42 5.83
N ALA A 7 -9.30 5.28 6.23
CA ALA A 7 -8.00 5.22 6.88
C ALA A 7 -6.88 5.74 5.95
N ASP A 8 -6.87 5.32 4.67
CA ASP A 8 -5.92 5.80 3.67
C ASP A 8 -6.02 7.31 3.46
N ILE A 9 -7.24 7.87 3.37
CA ILE A 9 -7.45 9.32 3.27
C ILE A 9 -6.85 10.05 4.50
N PHE A 10 -7.06 9.54 5.71
CA PHE A 10 -6.45 10.13 6.91
C PHE A 10 -4.92 10.03 6.90
N GLN A 11 -4.37 8.91 6.44
CA GLN A 11 -2.93 8.73 6.28
C GLN A 11 -2.36 9.73 5.27
N ARG A 12 -3.01 9.89 4.10
CA ARG A 12 -2.62 10.86 3.07
C ARG A 12 -2.71 12.30 3.57
N ILE A 13 -3.74 12.66 4.32
CA ILE A 13 -3.82 13.96 4.99
C ILE A 13 -2.61 14.17 5.91
N ALA A 14 -2.24 13.18 6.72
CA ALA A 14 -1.10 13.32 7.61
C ALA A 14 0.20 13.57 6.85
N LEU A 15 0.42 12.87 5.72
CA LEU A 15 1.57 13.07 4.83
C LEU A 15 1.60 14.51 4.27
N LEU A 16 0.46 15.00 3.77
CA LEU A 16 0.35 16.35 3.21
C LEU A 16 0.55 17.44 4.26
N LEU A 17 0.03 17.24 5.48
CA LEU A 17 0.28 18.15 6.58
C LEU A 17 1.75 18.15 7.00
N GLU A 18 2.42 17.00 6.94
CA GLU A 18 3.86 16.90 7.22
C GLU A 18 4.69 17.62 6.15
N LEU A 19 4.33 17.50 4.87
CA LEU A 19 4.91 18.29 3.77
C LEU A 19 4.71 19.79 3.99
N LYS A 20 3.49 20.21 4.33
CA LYS A 20 3.16 21.62 4.63
C LYS A 20 3.90 22.17 5.85
N GLY A 21 4.47 21.29 6.69
CA GLY A 21 5.10 21.69 7.96
C GLY A 21 4.07 22.15 9.01
N GLU A 22 2.87 21.60 8.95
CA GLU A 22 1.80 21.89 9.91
C GLU A 22 2.10 21.31 11.30
N ASN A 23 1.26 21.67 12.27
CA ASN A 23 1.45 21.33 13.68
C ASN A 23 1.60 19.80 13.90
N PRO A 24 2.68 19.34 14.58
CA PRO A 24 2.92 17.92 14.86
C PRO A 24 1.78 17.20 15.59
N PHE A 25 1.04 17.90 16.45
CA PHE A 25 -0.13 17.35 17.13
C PHE A 25 -1.27 17.04 16.16
N LYS A 26 -1.52 17.91 15.16
CA LYS A 26 -2.51 17.65 14.12
C LYS A 26 -2.10 16.47 13.25
N ILE A 27 -0.83 16.42 12.82
CA ILE A 27 -0.30 15.31 12.01
C ILE A 27 -0.46 13.98 12.76
N ARG A 28 -0.07 13.95 14.04
CA ARG A 28 -0.21 12.76 14.89
C ARG A 28 -1.67 12.36 15.06
N ALA A 29 -2.58 13.32 15.23
CA ALA A 29 -4.01 13.03 15.33
C ALA A 29 -4.54 12.30 14.09
N TYR A 30 -4.15 12.70 12.88
CA TYR A 30 -4.55 11.99 11.66
C TYR A 30 -3.92 10.61 11.53
N LYS A 31 -2.62 10.43 11.86
CA LYS A 31 -1.96 9.10 11.86
C LYS A 31 -2.66 8.15 12.84
N THR A 32 -2.86 8.58 14.07
CA THR A 32 -3.59 7.80 15.09
C THR A 32 -5.06 7.57 14.69
N GLY A 33 -5.69 8.56 14.05
CA GLY A 33 -7.03 8.42 13.50
C GLY A 33 -7.13 7.33 12.45
N ALA A 34 -6.17 7.27 11.51
CA ALA A 34 -6.09 6.23 10.49
C ALA A 34 -5.94 4.84 11.13
N GLU A 35 -5.02 4.68 12.08
CA GLU A 35 -4.81 3.43 12.83
C GLU A 35 -6.09 2.98 13.56
N ILE A 36 -6.79 3.91 14.22
CA ILE A 36 -8.05 3.62 14.91
C ILE A 36 -9.12 3.17 13.90
N VAL A 37 -9.29 3.89 12.79
CA VAL A 37 -10.27 3.56 11.75
C VAL A 37 -9.99 2.20 11.13
N GLU A 38 -8.72 1.86 10.92
CA GLU A 38 -8.31 0.58 10.33
C GLU A 38 -8.44 -0.61 11.30
N SER A 39 -8.15 -0.40 12.59
CA SER A 39 -8.12 -1.48 13.60
C SER A 39 -9.39 -1.62 14.44
N TYR A 40 -10.37 -0.70 14.29
CA TYR A 40 -11.62 -0.75 15.04
C TYR A 40 -12.35 -2.11 14.90
N PRO A 41 -12.79 -2.75 16.00
CA PRO A 41 -13.38 -4.09 15.94
C PRO A 41 -14.72 -4.19 15.20
N SER A 42 -15.51 -3.13 15.22
CA SER A 42 -16.84 -3.07 14.60
C SER A 42 -16.82 -2.26 13.31
N ASP A 43 -17.95 -2.21 12.59
CA ASP A 43 -18.11 -1.34 11.43
C ASP A 43 -18.11 0.14 11.84
N ILE A 44 -16.92 0.73 11.83
CA ILE A 44 -16.72 2.14 12.16
C ILE A 44 -17.37 3.07 11.13
N MET A 45 -17.53 2.64 9.88
CA MET A 45 -18.14 3.45 8.83
C MET A 45 -19.67 3.54 9.03
N ALA A 46 -20.30 2.45 9.49
CA ALA A 46 -21.71 2.49 9.91
C ALA A 46 -21.91 3.39 11.13
N LEU A 47 -21.03 3.30 12.14
CA LEU A 47 -21.08 4.21 13.31
C LEU A 47 -20.87 5.67 12.91
N ALA A 48 -19.96 5.92 11.96
CA ALA A 48 -19.73 7.23 11.40
C ALA A 48 -20.97 7.77 10.69
N ALA A 49 -21.62 6.99 9.82
CA ALA A 49 -22.85 7.38 9.14
C ALA A 49 -23.98 7.71 10.12
N ALA A 50 -24.09 6.95 11.22
CA ALA A 50 -25.07 7.19 12.29
C ALA A 50 -24.69 8.32 13.26
N ASN A 51 -23.53 8.97 13.07
CA ASN A 51 -22.97 9.99 13.95
C ASN A 51 -22.77 9.51 15.40
N GLN A 52 -22.37 8.25 15.57
CA GLN A 52 -22.19 7.57 16.86
C GLN A 52 -20.70 7.37 17.24
N LEU A 53 -19.80 8.19 16.68
CA LEU A 53 -18.36 8.08 16.91
C LEU A 53 -17.89 8.68 18.25
N GLY A 54 -18.76 9.36 18.99
CA GLY A 54 -18.42 9.99 20.28
C GLY A 54 -17.89 9.01 21.33
N THR A 55 -18.18 7.72 21.19
CA THR A 55 -17.69 6.64 22.07
C THR A 55 -16.32 6.09 21.66
N VAL A 56 -15.80 6.46 20.49
CA VAL A 56 -14.53 5.96 19.95
C VAL A 56 -13.37 6.70 20.62
N LYS A 57 -12.75 6.05 21.61
CA LYS A 57 -11.61 6.60 22.34
C LYS A 57 -10.43 6.85 21.39
N GLY A 58 -9.84 8.05 21.47
CA GLY A 58 -8.69 8.45 20.68
C GLY A 58 -9.02 9.15 19.35
N LEU A 59 -10.28 9.16 18.94
CA LEU A 59 -10.75 9.92 17.77
C LEU A 59 -11.37 11.23 18.25
N GLY A 60 -10.70 12.36 18.03
CA GLY A 60 -11.22 13.68 18.43
C GLY A 60 -12.37 14.17 17.54
N THR A 61 -13.20 15.10 18.05
CA THR A 61 -14.41 15.61 17.37
C THR A 61 -14.16 16.02 15.91
N ALA A 62 -13.08 16.75 15.65
CA ALA A 62 -12.75 17.20 14.28
C ALA A 62 -12.44 16.06 13.29
N LEU A 63 -12.01 14.89 13.77
CA LEU A 63 -11.81 13.68 12.95
C LEU A 63 -13.11 12.88 12.85
N GLN A 64 -13.92 12.86 13.92
CA GLN A 64 -15.27 12.26 13.89
C GLN A 64 -16.13 12.92 12.82
N ASP A 65 -16.15 14.27 12.77
CA ASP A 65 -16.90 15.03 11.78
C ASP A 65 -16.46 14.69 10.35
N LYS A 66 -15.14 14.55 10.12
CA LYS A 66 -14.60 14.18 8.81
C LYS A 66 -14.92 12.74 8.43
N LEU A 67 -14.89 11.83 9.39
CA LEU A 67 -15.27 10.44 9.18
C LEU A 67 -16.77 10.32 8.88
N HIS A 68 -17.61 11.15 9.52
CA HIS A 68 -19.03 11.28 9.21
C HIS A 68 -19.28 11.83 7.81
N GLU A 69 -18.60 12.91 7.41
CA GLU A 69 -18.66 13.46 6.05
C GLU A 69 -18.28 12.39 5.01
N MET A 70 -17.19 11.68 5.25
CA MET A 70 -16.74 10.57 4.44
C MET A 70 -17.81 9.46 4.34
N ALA A 71 -18.34 9.01 5.46
CA ALA A 71 -19.33 7.93 5.49
C ALA A 71 -20.64 8.29 4.77
N THR A 72 -21.05 9.56 4.80
CA THR A 72 -22.33 10.02 4.22
C THR A 72 -22.21 10.46 2.76
N THR A 73 -21.11 11.12 2.38
CA THR A 73 -20.95 11.72 1.05
C THR A 73 -20.07 10.88 0.11
N GLY A 74 -19.26 9.97 0.66
CA GLY A 74 -18.25 9.25 -0.10
C GLY A 74 -16.97 10.04 -0.39
N ALA A 75 -16.89 11.31 0.04
CA ALA A 75 -15.76 12.20 -0.21
C ALA A 75 -15.37 12.99 1.05
N LEU A 76 -14.25 13.72 0.98
CA LEU A 76 -13.80 14.61 2.05
C LEU A 76 -13.27 15.91 1.47
N GLY A 77 -14.06 16.98 1.54
CA GLY A 77 -13.70 18.27 0.93
C GLY A 77 -12.42 18.88 1.52
N PHE A 78 -12.08 18.55 2.77
CA PHE A 78 -10.80 18.94 3.37
C PHE A 78 -9.60 18.28 2.67
N TYR A 79 -9.72 16.99 2.34
CA TYR A 79 -8.66 16.26 1.65
C TYR A 79 -8.45 16.81 0.23
N ASP A 80 -9.55 17.06 -0.50
CA ASP A 80 -9.47 17.58 -1.86
C ASP A 80 -8.79 18.96 -1.93
N LYS A 81 -9.13 19.86 -1.00
CA LYS A 81 -8.49 21.18 -0.90
C LYS A 81 -7.01 21.06 -0.58
N LEU A 82 -6.65 20.21 0.39
CA LEU A 82 -5.26 20.04 0.80
C LEU A 82 -4.42 19.40 -0.32
N ARG A 83 -4.98 18.43 -1.04
CA ARG A 83 -4.34 17.79 -2.20
C ARG A 83 -4.06 18.79 -3.31
N ALA A 84 -4.98 19.72 -3.58
CA ALA A 84 -4.85 20.73 -4.62
C ALA A 84 -3.72 21.75 -4.37
N GLU A 85 -3.15 21.81 -3.16
CA GLU A 85 -1.99 22.66 -2.85
C GLU A 85 -0.66 22.08 -3.37
N PHE A 86 -0.62 20.81 -3.78
CA PHE A 86 0.60 20.11 -4.19
C PHE A 86 0.50 19.59 -5.63
N PRO A 87 1.63 19.47 -6.36
CA PRO A 87 1.65 18.81 -7.66
C PRO A 87 1.14 17.37 -7.58
N PRO A 88 0.35 16.89 -8.55
CA PRO A 88 -0.21 15.54 -8.52
C PRO A 88 0.89 14.45 -8.50
N GLY A 89 1.98 14.64 -9.24
CA GLY A 89 3.11 13.70 -9.27
C GLY A 89 3.95 13.65 -8.00
N LEU A 90 3.70 14.53 -7.02
CA LEU A 90 4.41 14.50 -5.74
C LEU A 90 3.96 13.31 -4.89
N PHE A 91 2.76 12.77 -5.13
CA PHE A 91 2.24 11.64 -4.38
C PHE A 91 2.99 10.34 -4.69
N ASP A 92 3.39 10.15 -5.95
CA ASP A 92 4.14 8.98 -6.42
C ASP A 92 5.50 8.88 -5.72
N LEU A 93 6.04 10.01 -5.24
CA LEU A 93 7.29 10.05 -4.48
C LEU A 93 7.20 9.37 -3.10
N PHE A 94 5.99 9.24 -2.54
CA PHE A 94 5.79 8.51 -1.28
C PHE A 94 5.91 6.99 -1.46
N GLU A 95 5.82 6.49 -2.69
CA GLU A 95 5.93 5.07 -3.02
C GLU A 95 7.41 4.63 -3.15
N ILE A 96 8.32 5.59 -3.30
CA ILE A 96 9.76 5.35 -3.40
C ILE A 96 10.37 5.06 -2.04
N GLN A 97 11.00 3.89 -1.92
CA GLN A 97 11.60 3.44 -0.68
C GLN A 97 12.70 4.40 -0.23
N GLY A 98 12.66 4.78 1.06
CA GLY A 98 13.66 5.68 1.65
C GLY A 98 13.36 7.17 1.46
N LEU A 99 12.25 7.51 0.79
CA LEU A 99 11.66 8.85 0.77
C LEU A 99 10.51 8.95 1.76
N GLY A 100 10.69 9.79 2.78
CA GLY A 100 9.63 10.18 3.70
C GLY A 100 9.24 11.66 3.50
N PRO A 101 8.14 12.12 4.12
CA PRO A 101 7.63 13.48 3.93
C PRO A 101 8.69 14.58 4.08
N LYS A 102 9.56 14.48 5.10
CA LYS A 102 10.63 15.46 5.32
C LYS A 102 11.64 15.56 4.16
N LYS A 103 11.99 14.41 3.58
CA LYS A 103 12.92 14.34 2.44
C LYS A 103 12.26 14.86 1.17
N ILE A 104 11.01 14.45 0.92
CA ILE A 104 10.23 14.93 -0.22
C ILE A 104 10.05 16.45 -0.15
N LYS A 105 9.71 16.98 1.02
CA LYS A 105 9.65 18.43 1.27
C LYS A 105 10.96 19.12 0.90
N LEU A 106 12.09 18.63 1.39
CA LEU A 106 13.39 19.23 1.13
C LEU A 106 13.74 19.21 -0.37
N LEU A 107 13.44 18.12 -1.08
CA LEU A 107 13.63 18.02 -2.53
C LEU A 107 12.73 19.00 -3.29
N HIS A 108 11.47 19.13 -2.87
CA HIS A 108 10.52 20.05 -3.47
C HIS A 108 10.95 21.51 -3.27
N GLU A 109 11.28 21.90 -2.04
CA GLU A 109 11.67 23.28 -1.70
C GLU A 109 13.03 23.69 -2.28
N ALA A 110 14.02 22.78 -2.28
CA ALA A 110 15.38 23.11 -2.70
C ALA A 110 15.63 22.93 -4.20
N LEU A 111 15.00 21.92 -4.83
CA LEU A 111 15.28 21.51 -6.21
C LEU A 111 14.04 21.50 -7.11
N GLY A 112 12.87 21.89 -6.60
CA GLY A 112 11.64 21.97 -7.37
C GLY A 112 11.08 20.62 -7.81
N VAL A 113 11.44 19.53 -7.10
CA VAL A 113 10.97 18.17 -7.46
C VAL A 113 9.46 18.07 -7.25
N GLY A 114 8.72 17.78 -8.32
CA GLY A 114 7.26 17.61 -8.29
C GLY A 114 6.76 16.29 -8.89
N SER A 115 7.68 15.43 -9.34
CA SER A 115 7.39 14.17 -10.03
C SER A 115 8.54 13.18 -9.88
N LEU A 116 8.29 11.90 -10.21
CA LEU A 116 9.33 10.87 -10.28
C LEU A 116 10.42 11.21 -11.30
N ASP A 117 10.04 11.75 -12.46
CA ASP A 117 10.98 12.19 -13.49
C ASP A 117 11.92 13.29 -12.98
N ASP A 118 11.38 14.27 -12.26
CA ASP A 118 12.18 15.32 -11.63
C ASP A 118 13.14 14.74 -10.60
N LEU A 119 12.66 13.81 -9.77
CA LEU A 119 13.47 13.15 -8.76
C LEU A 119 14.64 12.39 -9.39
N LYS A 120 14.37 11.59 -10.42
CA LYS A 120 15.38 10.84 -11.18
C LYS A 120 16.42 11.78 -11.75
N ARG A 121 15.98 12.84 -12.43
CA ARG A 121 16.86 13.86 -13.03
C ARG A 121 17.79 14.53 -12.00
N VAL A 122 17.28 14.92 -10.82
CA VAL A 122 18.13 15.57 -9.80
C VAL A 122 19.06 14.59 -9.07
N CYS A 123 18.69 13.32 -9.03
CA CYS A 123 19.54 12.25 -8.51
C CYS A 123 20.69 11.91 -9.48
N GLU A 124 20.38 11.75 -10.77
CA GLU A 124 21.36 11.45 -11.83
C GLU A 124 22.35 12.61 -12.06
N SER A 125 21.88 13.87 -11.97
CA SER A 125 22.74 15.06 -12.09
C SER A 125 23.67 15.28 -10.89
N GLY A 126 23.50 14.51 -9.80
CA GLY A 126 24.24 14.68 -8.56
C GLY A 126 23.81 15.88 -7.70
N GLN A 127 22.79 16.64 -8.11
CA GLN A 127 22.27 17.78 -7.36
C GLN A 127 21.65 17.35 -6.02
N ALA A 128 20.88 16.25 -6.03
CA ALA A 128 20.31 15.70 -4.81
C ALA A 128 21.40 15.33 -3.77
N ALA A 129 22.58 14.89 -4.23
CA ALA A 129 23.67 14.48 -3.35
C ALA A 129 24.26 15.62 -2.50
N GLN A 130 24.02 16.87 -2.90
CA GLN A 130 24.47 18.07 -2.19
C GLN A 130 23.55 18.47 -1.03
N LEU A 131 22.34 17.89 -0.95
CA LEU A 131 21.40 18.19 0.12
C LEU A 131 21.73 17.42 1.40
N SER A 132 21.59 18.09 2.53
CA SER A 132 21.73 17.45 3.84
C SER A 132 20.74 16.28 3.98
N GLY A 133 21.25 15.10 4.31
CA GLY A 133 20.46 13.86 4.41
C GLY A 133 20.36 13.03 3.11
N PHE A 134 20.93 13.51 2.00
CA PHE A 134 20.94 12.85 0.69
C PHE A 134 22.35 12.46 0.23
N GLY A 135 23.23 11.99 1.12
CA GLY A 135 24.57 11.54 0.70
C GLY A 135 24.52 10.46 -0.41
N GLN A 136 25.66 10.22 -1.08
CA GLN A 136 25.74 9.37 -2.29
C GLN A 136 25.05 8.00 -2.16
N LYS A 137 25.16 7.35 -1.00
CA LYS A 137 24.49 6.06 -0.72
C LYS A 137 22.96 6.19 -0.74
N THR A 138 22.42 7.27 -0.21
CA THR A 138 20.97 7.54 -0.23
C THR A 138 20.49 7.78 -1.65
N VAL A 139 21.21 8.58 -2.44
CA VAL A 139 20.86 8.83 -3.84
C VAL A 139 20.90 7.55 -4.67
N THR A 140 21.91 6.70 -4.45
CA THR A 140 22.00 5.39 -5.13
C THR A 140 20.78 4.53 -4.82
N LYS A 141 20.38 4.42 -3.54
CA LYS A 141 19.17 3.68 -3.14
C LYS A 141 17.88 4.26 -3.72
N ILE A 142 17.80 5.58 -3.83
CA ILE A 142 16.65 6.24 -4.45
C ILE A 142 16.58 5.87 -5.94
N LEU A 143 17.70 5.94 -6.66
CA LEU A 143 17.76 5.54 -8.08
C LEU A 143 17.43 4.06 -8.28
N GLU A 144 17.94 3.18 -7.41
CA GLU A 144 17.56 1.76 -7.40
C GLU A 144 16.05 1.59 -7.18
N SER A 145 15.47 2.31 -6.22
CA SER A 145 14.03 2.26 -5.94
C SER A 145 13.18 2.87 -7.06
N ILE A 146 13.68 3.88 -7.77
CA ILE A 146 13.01 4.44 -8.96
C ILE A 146 13.04 3.43 -10.09
N ALA A 147 14.21 2.85 -10.40
CA ALA A 147 14.33 1.83 -11.44
C ALA A 147 13.44 0.62 -11.14
N PHE A 148 13.37 0.23 -9.87
CA PHE A 148 12.46 -0.81 -9.37
C PHE A 148 10.99 -0.40 -9.55
N HIS A 149 10.60 0.81 -9.13
CA HIS A 149 9.24 1.30 -9.31
C HIS A 149 8.87 1.39 -10.80
N GLU A 150 9.75 1.89 -11.68
CA GLU A 150 9.54 1.93 -13.13
C GLU A 150 9.43 0.51 -13.74
N ALA A 151 10.23 -0.43 -13.26
CA ALA A 151 10.22 -1.83 -13.70
C ALA A 151 9.03 -2.64 -13.15
N HIS A 152 8.33 -2.15 -12.12
CA HIS A 152 7.27 -2.89 -11.41
C HIS A 152 5.92 -2.16 -11.41
N ALA A 153 5.89 -0.89 -11.84
CA ALA A 153 4.69 -0.16 -12.23
C ALA A 153 4.19 -0.56 -13.64
N SER A 154 4.84 -1.55 -14.28
CA SER A 154 4.40 -2.07 -15.56
C SER A 154 3.14 -2.91 -15.33
N GLU A 155 2.02 -2.46 -15.88
CA GLU A 155 0.89 -3.34 -16.12
C GLU A 155 1.37 -4.56 -16.90
N PHE A 156 1.22 -5.75 -16.32
CA PHE A 156 1.55 -7.00 -16.99
C PHE A 156 0.32 -7.50 -17.72
N ARG A 157 0.52 -8.03 -18.93
CA ARG A 157 -0.58 -8.72 -19.60
C ARG A 157 -0.85 -10.06 -18.91
N LEU A 158 -2.11 -10.47 -18.89
CA LEU A 158 -2.51 -11.73 -18.26
C LEU A 158 -1.72 -12.94 -18.81
N ASP A 159 -1.44 -12.96 -20.11
CA ASP A 159 -0.65 -14.02 -20.75
C ASP A 159 0.82 -14.05 -20.32
N GLN A 160 1.38 -12.90 -19.91
CA GLN A 160 2.75 -12.81 -19.41
C GLN A 160 2.87 -13.35 -17.98
N VAL A 161 1.86 -13.11 -17.14
CA VAL A 161 1.89 -13.55 -15.73
C VAL A 161 1.37 -14.96 -15.52
N LEU A 162 0.63 -15.53 -16.49
CA LEU A 162 0.03 -16.86 -16.37
C LEU A 162 1.05 -17.93 -15.96
N PRO A 163 2.24 -18.05 -16.59
CA PRO A 163 3.18 -19.11 -16.23
C PRO A 163 3.68 -18.98 -14.79
N ILE A 164 4.01 -17.77 -14.35
CA ILE A 164 4.54 -17.54 -12.99
C ILE A 164 3.45 -17.69 -11.92
N ALA A 165 2.20 -17.30 -12.23
CA ALA A 165 1.05 -17.53 -11.37
C ALA A 165 0.83 -19.03 -11.13
N GLU A 166 0.89 -19.85 -12.18
CA GLU A 166 0.75 -21.30 -12.07
C GLU A 166 1.90 -21.95 -11.31
N ILE A 167 3.15 -21.54 -11.59
CA ILE A 167 4.34 -22.04 -10.88
C ILE A 167 4.24 -21.79 -9.37
N LEU A 168 3.91 -20.56 -8.96
CA LEU A 168 3.81 -20.19 -7.56
C LEU A 168 2.60 -20.85 -6.88
N ARG A 169 1.44 -20.92 -7.56
CA ARG A 169 0.25 -21.62 -7.07
C ARG A 169 0.55 -23.09 -6.83
N ASP A 170 1.22 -23.74 -7.77
CA ASP A 170 1.51 -25.18 -7.70
C ASP A 170 2.57 -25.47 -6.63
N ALA A 171 3.57 -24.60 -6.47
CA ALA A 171 4.53 -24.67 -5.38
C ALA A 171 3.85 -24.56 -4.00
N LEU A 172 2.92 -23.61 -3.83
CA LEU A 172 2.11 -23.48 -2.61
C LEU A 172 1.22 -24.71 -2.39
N ARG A 173 0.56 -25.21 -3.44
CA ARG A 173 -0.33 -26.38 -3.36
C ARG A 173 0.40 -27.65 -2.94
N GLN A 174 1.69 -27.78 -3.27
CA GLN A 174 2.51 -28.94 -2.92
C GLN A 174 3.01 -28.90 -1.46
N MET A 175 2.85 -27.79 -0.75
CA MET A 175 3.27 -27.69 0.65
C MET A 175 2.34 -28.52 1.55
N PRO A 176 2.90 -29.32 2.48
CA PRO A 176 2.10 -30.24 3.31
C PRO A 176 1.10 -29.52 4.23
N ASP A 177 1.38 -28.27 4.58
CA ASP A 177 0.57 -27.47 5.49
C ASP A 177 -0.54 -26.67 4.78
N VAL A 178 -0.64 -26.78 3.46
CA VAL A 178 -1.60 -26.04 2.64
C VAL A 178 -2.81 -26.91 2.34
N LEU A 179 -3.99 -26.45 2.75
CA LEU A 179 -5.26 -27.14 2.58
C LEU A 179 -5.95 -26.75 1.25
N ALA A 180 -5.80 -25.49 0.85
CA ALA A 180 -6.31 -24.95 -0.40
C ALA A 180 -5.50 -23.72 -0.79
N VAL A 181 -5.35 -23.47 -2.09
CA VAL A 181 -4.71 -22.27 -2.61
C VAL A 181 -5.40 -21.83 -3.90
N GLU A 182 -5.61 -20.53 -4.03
CA GLU A 182 -6.14 -19.90 -5.23
C GLU A 182 -5.38 -18.61 -5.53
N VAL A 183 -5.28 -18.27 -6.81
CA VAL A 183 -4.83 -16.95 -7.26
C VAL A 183 -6.08 -16.08 -7.39
N CYS A 184 -6.05 -14.90 -6.78
CA CYS A 184 -7.17 -13.99 -6.56
C CYS A 184 -7.00 -12.72 -7.42
N GLY A 185 -7.55 -11.60 -6.96
CA GLY A 185 -7.29 -10.29 -7.53
C GLY A 185 -7.80 -10.11 -8.96
N SER A 186 -7.15 -9.19 -9.66
CA SER A 186 -7.42 -8.87 -11.07
C SER A 186 -7.18 -10.06 -11.99
N TYR A 187 -6.20 -10.91 -11.65
CA TYR A 187 -5.90 -12.17 -12.33
C TYR A 187 -7.13 -13.11 -12.36
N ARG A 188 -7.76 -13.37 -11.20
CA ARG A 188 -8.92 -14.27 -11.12
C ARG A 188 -10.15 -13.76 -11.87
N ARG A 189 -10.27 -12.44 -12.01
CA ARG A 189 -11.33 -11.78 -12.78
C ARG A 189 -11.06 -11.76 -14.29
N GLY A 190 -9.91 -12.25 -14.73
CA GLY A 190 -9.52 -12.29 -16.14
C GLY A 190 -9.32 -10.91 -16.75
N LYS A 191 -8.83 -9.94 -15.97
CA LYS A 191 -8.45 -8.64 -16.56
C LYS A 191 -7.31 -8.83 -17.55
N GLU A 192 -7.38 -8.15 -18.69
CA GLU A 192 -6.34 -8.20 -19.73
C GLU A 192 -4.98 -7.72 -19.20
N THR A 193 -5.00 -6.71 -18.32
CA THR A 193 -3.84 -6.20 -17.59
C THR A 193 -3.99 -6.40 -16.08
N VAL A 194 -2.91 -6.83 -15.43
CA VAL A 194 -2.79 -7.02 -13.99
C VAL A 194 -1.56 -6.27 -13.47
N HIS A 195 -1.57 -5.90 -12.20
CA HIS A 195 -0.46 -5.16 -11.58
C HIS A 195 0.38 -6.07 -10.67
N ASP A 196 -0.29 -7.03 -10.04
CA ASP A 196 0.23 -7.95 -9.05
C ASP A 196 -0.48 -9.32 -9.17
N LEU A 197 0.02 -10.30 -8.41
CA LEU A 197 -0.64 -11.58 -8.17
C LEU A 197 -0.96 -11.76 -6.69
N ASP A 198 -2.25 -11.86 -6.37
CA ASP A 198 -2.74 -12.19 -5.04
C ASP A 198 -2.88 -13.71 -4.87
N PHE A 199 -2.18 -14.31 -3.93
CA PHE A 199 -2.33 -15.72 -3.54
C PHE A 199 -3.06 -15.81 -2.21
N LEU A 200 -4.18 -16.54 -2.19
CA LEU A 200 -4.90 -16.87 -0.97
C LEU A 200 -4.67 -18.34 -0.63
N CYS A 201 -4.21 -18.59 0.58
CA CYS A 201 -3.87 -19.92 1.07
C CYS A 201 -4.66 -20.27 2.35
N ALA A 202 -5.37 -21.40 2.35
CA ALA A 202 -5.93 -21.99 3.56
C ALA A 202 -4.88 -22.87 4.24
N THR A 203 -4.59 -22.62 5.52
CA THR A 203 -3.61 -23.39 6.30
C THR A 203 -3.87 -23.27 7.81
N SER A 204 -3.41 -24.26 8.58
CA SER A 204 -3.31 -24.17 10.05
C SER A 204 -1.94 -23.65 10.51
N GLU A 205 -0.94 -23.57 9.61
CA GLU A 205 0.45 -23.21 9.91
C GLU A 205 0.89 -21.97 9.09
N PRO A 206 0.23 -20.82 9.23
CA PRO A 206 0.40 -19.66 8.35
C PRO A 206 1.85 -19.14 8.31
N ALA A 207 2.55 -19.12 9.46
CA ALA A 207 3.93 -18.65 9.52
C ALA A 207 4.90 -19.54 8.75
N ARG A 208 4.65 -20.87 8.72
CA ARG A 208 5.47 -21.82 7.97
C ARG A 208 5.25 -21.66 6.47
N VAL A 209 4.00 -21.51 6.04
CA VAL A 209 3.67 -21.26 4.62
C VAL A 209 4.28 -19.93 4.15
N VAL A 210 4.15 -18.86 4.93
CA VAL A 210 4.76 -17.58 4.61
C VAL A 210 6.28 -17.69 4.47
N THR A 211 6.95 -18.37 5.41
CA THR A 211 8.41 -18.57 5.35
C THR A 211 8.83 -19.38 4.12
N ALA A 212 8.07 -20.42 3.76
CA ALA A 212 8.36 -21.22 2.57
C ALA A 212 8.14 -20.42 1.28
N PHE A 213 7.06 -19.63 1.21
CA PHE A 213 6.75 -18.78 0.07
C PHE A 213 7.87 -17.76 -0.21
N THR A 214 8.39 -17.10 0.82
CA THR A 214 9.48 -16.12 0.66
C THR A 214 10.84 -16.74 0.32
N GLN A 215 10.95 -18.07 0.32
CA GLN A 215 12.15 -18.82 -0.02
C GLN A 215 12.04 -19.55 -1.36
N LEU A 216 10.94 -19.37 -2.10
CA LEU A 216 10.77 -20.01 -3.41
C LEU A 216 11.86 -19.53 -4.40
N PRO A 217 12.33 -20.39 -5.32
CA PRO A 217 13.37 -20.03 -6.29
C PRO A 217 13.03 -18.84 -7.19
N GLN A 218 11.74 -18.54 -7.34
CA GLN A 218 11.22 -17.43 -8.13
C GLN A 218 11.31 -16.08 -7.41
N VAL A 219 11.66 -16.07 -6.12
CA VAL A 219 11.77 -14.84 -5.31
C VAL A 219 13.11 -14.18 -5.57
N GLU A 220 13.08 -12.98 -6.15
CA GLU A 220 14.24 -12.11 -6.29
C GLU A 220 14.46 -11.28 -5.01
N SER A 221 13.38 -10.71 -4.46
CA SER A 221 13.44 -9.93 -3.23
C SER A 221 12.16 -10.02 -2.39
N VAL A 222 12.31 -9.84 -1.07
CA VAL A 222 11.19 -9.83 -0.12
C VAL A 222 10.87 -8.39 0.25
N ILE A 223 9.64 -7.94 -0.05
CA ILE A 223 9.14 -6.59 0.27
C ILE A 223 8.72 -6.53 1.73
N ALA A 224 7.88 -7.49 2.14
CA ALA A 224 7.30 -7.57 3.46
C ALA A 224 7.06 -9.04 3.83
N SER A 225 7.25 -9.38 5.11
CA SER A 225 6.95 -10.71 5.62
C SER A 225 6.46 -10.62 7.06
N GLY A 226 5.40 -11.36 7.38
CA GLY A 226 4.77 -11.40 8.70
C GLY A 226 4.13 -12.76 8.98
N GLY A 227 3.39 -12.87 10.08
CA GLY A 227 2.87 -14.18 10.53
C GLY A 227 1.81 -14.82 9.61
N THR A 228 1.07 -14.01 8.83
CA THR A 228 -0.04 -14.47 7.97
C THR A 228 -0.03 -13.84 6.58
N LYS A 229 0.98 -13.04 6.27
CA LYS A 229 1.11 -12.37 4.97
C LYS A 229 2.57 -12.18 4.59
N ALA A 230 2.83 -12.19 3.29
CA ALA A 230 4.10 -11.78 2.72
C ALA A 230 3.88 -11.17 1.33
N SER A 231 4.88 -10.41 0.90
CA SER A 231 4.92 -9.73 -0.39
C SER A 231 6.34 -9.88 -0.94
N ILE A 232 6.47 -10.37 -2.16
CA ILE A 232 7.76 -10.63 -2.83
C ILE A 232 7.75 -10.03 -4.24
N HIS A 233 8.94 -9.83 -4.80
CA HIS A 233 9.11 -9.63 -6.25
C HIS A 233 9.76 -10.85 -6.88
N THR A 234 9.33 -11.11 -8.10
CA THR A 234 9.98 -12.03 -9.04
C THR A 234 11.11 -11.33 -9.80
N ALA A 235 11.92 -12.08 -10.54
CA ALA A 235 13.02 -11.53 -11.33
C ALA A 235 12.54 -10.59 -12.46
N GLU A 236 11.36 -10.87 -13.01
CA GLU A 236 10.66 -10.03 -13.99
C GLU A 236 9.97 -8.83 -13.34
N GLY A 237 10.02 -8.74 -12.01
CA GLY A 237 9.53 -7.60 -11.28
C GLY A 237 8.08 -7.64 -10.86
N LEU A 238 7.36 -8.69 -11.22
CA LEU A 238 5.99 -8.89 -10.79
C LEU A 238 5.91 -9.04 -9.27
N GLN A 239 5.11 -8.19 -8.62
CA GLN A 239 4.77 -8.32 -7.21
C GLN A 239 3.81 -9.49 -7.00
N CYS A 240 4.13 -10.33 -6.02
CA CYS A 240 3.28 -11.46 -5.61
C CYS A 240 2.99 -11.37 -4.12
N ASP A 241 1.72 -11.27 -3.77
CA ASP A 241 1.23 -11.16 -2.40
C ASP A 241 0.65 -12.49 -1.94
N LEU A 242 0.98 -12.90 -0.71
CA LEU A 242 0.43 -14.08 -0.07
C LEU A 242 -0.40 -13.67 1.14
N ARG A 243 -1.61 -14.23 1.23
CA ARG A 243 -2.44 -14.22 2.44
C ARG A 243 -2.73 -15.64 2.91
N ALA A 244 -2.35 -15.94 4.14
CA ALA A 244 -2.68 -17.19 4.81
C ALA A 244 -3.89 -16.99 5.75
N VAL A 245 -4.91 -17.83 5.60
CA VAL A 245 -6.15 -17.82 6.40
C VAL A 245 -6.50 -19.23 6.86
N SER A 246 -7.41 -19.36 7.81
CA SER A 246 -7.96 -20.67 8.16
C SER A 246 -8.89 -21.19 7.05
N MET A 247 -9.08 -22.51 6.98
CA MET A 247 -10.03 -23.11 6.03
C MET A 247 -11.47 -22.60 6.22
N LYS A 248 -11.84 -22.22 7.44
CA LYS A 248 -13.17 -21.64 7.75
C LYS A 248 -13.34 -20.25 7.12
N GLU A 249 -12.27 -19.47 7.07
CA GLU A 249 -12.27 -18.11 6.51
C GLU A 249 -12.10 -18.11 4.99
N PHE A 250 -11.54 -19.18 4.44
CA PHE A 250 -11.14 -19.27 3.03
C PHE A 250 -12.23 -18.88 2.02
N PRO A 251 -13.49 -19.32 2.11
CA PRO A 251 -14.52 -18.91 1.13
C PRO A 251 -14.82 -17.41 1.17
N PHE A 252 -14.81 -16.80 2.35
CA PHE A 252 -15.06 -15.36 2.53
C PHE A 252 -13.87 -14.53 2.07
N ALA A 253 -12.67 -14.97 2.44
CA ALA A 253 -11.43 -14.36 1.98
C ALA A 253 -11.30 -14.49 0.46
N LEU A 254 -11.71 -15.61 -0.15
CA LEU A 254 -11.68 -15.79 -1.59
C LEU A 254 -12.54 -14.74 -2.29
N ASN A 255 -13.76 -14.50 -1.80
CA ASN A 255 -14.59 -13.43 -2.32
C ASN A 255 -13.92 -12.04 -2.13
N TYR A 256 -13.46 -11.73 -0.93
CA TYR A 256 -12.81 -10.44 -0.61
C TYR A 256 -11.58 -10.16 -1.48
N PHE A 257 -10.64 -11.11 -1.57
CA PHE A 257 -9.42 -10.96 -2.34
C PHE A 257 -9.64 -11.10 -3.85
N THR A 258 -10.75 -11.72 -4.29
CA THR A 258 -11.12 -11.68 -5.72
C THR A 258 -11.59 -10.29 -6.14
N GLY A 259 -12.37 -9.60 -5.31
CA GLY A 259 -13.02 -8.35 -5.70
C GLY A 259 -13.94 -8.49 -6.93
N SER A 260 -14.12 -7.47 -7.78
CA SER A 260 -13.54 -6.12 -7.65
C SER A 260 -14.16 -5.38 -6.47
N LYS A 261 -13.60 -4.23 -6.10
CA LYS A 261 -14.08 -3.44 -4.97
C LYS A 261 -15.56 -3.04 -5.11
N GLU A 262 -16.04 -2.91 -6.34
CA GLU A 262 -17.39 -2.50 -6.69
C GLU A 262 -18.43 -3.63 -6.58
N HIS A 263 -17.98 -4.90 -6.52
CA HIS A 263 -18.83 -6.08 -6.36
C HIS A 263 -19.16 -6.33 -4.89
#